data_AF-A0A6C0IG70-F1
#
_entry.id   AF-A0A6C0IG70-F1
#
_cell.length_a   1.000
_cell.length_b   1.000
_cell.length_c   1.000
_cell.angle_alpha   90.00
_cell.angle_beta   90.00
_cell.angle_gamma   90.00
#
_symmetry.space_group_name_H-M   'P 1'
#
loop_
_entity.id
_entity.type
_entity.pdbx_description
1 polymer ?
#
loop_
_entity_poly.entity_id
_entity_poly.type
_entity_poly.pdbx_seq_one_letter_code
_entity_poly.pdbx_strand_id
1 'polypeptide(L)'
;MMPFRPTFTFENKEFDSAGRKFGVLNIVTNNVTENNSEPQVNLKPIHIRFNNDVSSSMDERNDHKRTSHSKIYYLKHAMIGILRHLVTISDTTNITITIYNFESNIEEIVSNVKVTKDNIDILIEKINKIQPSGCTNFENIMSNSFNELSTRIGDNPDHIYADILMTDGDITVGETRMEILKQMINSNIINAFIGYGYDQNAVLLNSFSKVVNGSYTCIDNVEKGALVYGEVLSNIINSAFVKVSISIQNGLIYDWKENKFVDLMAADNLILGSVKSFHIISDNPEAVIITIIAICSRTGEVIKVVVTEKKEEDLTNFRYRHRVLDLLDRIKCFNEKDYLFNKVRFSFYLNDDKEDRKSFNTKYKEIKKSLKDELRTLFKEIKGFIVSNGMSDDKFYKRLLDDLYITFLTFGTEHGNMYACARQCSQGDQRIYSATDTPRAPRNRDYDNINDTDDVGISCFTNKQMLSRVSSLPEEDECVIDYDECPTPRNNNRQKYSLSNDLDLSSDDENMDFHAITDDCEQTPYSNFNTTLTMNSVSNRDCDEEELGSDDDVL
;
A
#
# COMPACT_ATOMS: atom_id res chain seq x y z
N MET A 1 4.51 -19.99 30.59
CA MET A 1 3.19 -19.58 30.07
C MET A 1 3.32 -19.46 28.56
N MET A 2 2.42 -20.06 27.75
CA MET A 2 2.57 -19.99 26.27
C MET A 2 2.47 -18.54 25.80
N PRO A 3 3.44 -18.03 25.04
CA PRO A 3 3.58 -16.60 24.79
C PRO A 3 2.68 -16.13 23.62
N PHE A 4 2.09 -17.05 22.87
CA PHE A 4 0.92 -16.85 22.02
C PHE A 4 -0.03 -18.06 22.14
N ARG A 5 -1.32 -17.85 21.82
CA ARG A 5 -2.38 -18.87 21.91
C ARG A 5 -2.99 -19.11 20.54
N PRO A 6 -2.58 -20.17 19.82
CA PRO A 6 -3.25 -20.54 18.60
C PRO A 6 -4.56 -21.27 18.92
N THR A 7 -5.62 -20.92 18.22
CA THR A 7 -6.90 -21.63 18.24
C THR A 7 -7.27 -22.01 16.83
N PHE A 8 -7.78 -23.22 16.69
CA PHE A 8 -8.04 -23.81 15.39
C PHE A 8 -9.50 -24.25 15.30
N THR A 9 -10.19 -23.82 14.24
CA THR A 9 -11.63 -24.05 14.05
C THR A 9 -11.91 -24.49 12.61
N PHE A 10 -12.81 -25.46 12.44
CA PHE A 10 -13.43 -25.80 11.16
C PHE A 10 -14.90 -25.38 11.15
N GLU A 11 -15.45 -25.21 9.96
CA GLU A 11 -16.88 -24.92 9.79
C GLU A 11 -17.75 -26.07 10.33
N ASN A 12 -19.04 -25.84 10.62
CA ASN A 12 -19.85 -26.91 11.21
C ASN A 12 -20.32 -27.97 10.21
N LYS A 13 -20.60 -27.63 8.94
CA LYS A 13 -21.41 -28.53 8.08
C LYS A 13 -21.13 -28.53 6.57
N GLU A 14 -20.25 -27.69 6.04
CA GLU A 14 -20.10 -27.55 4.59
C GLU A 14 -18.73 -27.99 4.09
N PHE A 15 -18.73 -29.08 3.32
CA PHE A 15 -17.64 -29.39 2.40
C PHE A 15 -17.87 -28.61 1.10
N ASP A 16 -16.79 -28.11 0.51
CA ASP A 16 -16.82 -27.55 -0.84
C ASP A 16 -17.14 -28.64 -1.88
N SER A 17 -17.33 -28.24 -3.13
CA SER A 17 -17.60 -29.16 -4.25
C SER A 17 -16.50 -30.20 -4.48
N ALA A 18 -15.30 -29.98 -3.93
CA ALA A 18 -14.16 -30.89 -3.97
C ALA A 18 -14.03 -31.77 -2.71
N GLY A 19 -15.01 -31.73 -1.81
CA GLY A 19 -14.99 -32.53 -0.57
C GLY A 19 -14.03 -32.02 0.49
N ARG A 20 -13.70 -30.71 0.49
CA ARG A 20 -12.81 -30.07 1.48
C ARG A 20 -13.59 -29.13 2.39
N LYS A 21 -13.25 -29.12 3.66
CA LYS A 21 -13.84 -28.27 4.69
C LYS A 21 -13.01 -27.00 4.90
N PHE A 22 -13.66 -25.85 4.99
CA PHE A 22 -13.01 -24.58 5.30
C PHE A 22 -12.78 -24.44 6.81
N GLY A 23 -11.63 -23.91 7.19
CA GLY A 23 -11.26 -23.65 8.57
C GLY A 23 -10.46 -22.37 8.74
N VAL A 24 -10.26 -21.97 9.99
CA VAL A 24 -9.49 -20.79 10.38
C VAL A 24 -8.54 -21.14 11.52
N LEU A 25 -7.27 -20.77 11.35
CA LEU A 25 -6.28 -20.72 12.40
C LEU A 25 -6.17 -19.28 12.90
N ASN A 26 -6.55 -19.04 14.15
CA ASN A 26 -6.31 -17.75 14.81
C ASN A 26 -5.09 -17.87 15.72
N ILE A 27 -4.18 -16.89 15.64
CA ILE A 27 -3.05 -16.76 16.55
C ILE A 27 -3.25 -15.48 17.34
N VAL A 28 -3.44 -15.61 18.65
CA VAL A 28 -3.59 -14.49 19.57
C VAL A 28 -2.29 -14.28 20.35
N THR A 29 -1.76 -13.06 20.33
CA THR A 29 -0.64 -12.65 21.18
C THR A 29 -1.17 -11.85 22.37
N ASN A 30 -0.76 -12.22 23.58
CA ASN A 30 -1.25 -11.53 24.78
C ASN A 30 -0.53 -10.19 24.97
N ASN A 31 -1.23 -9.20 25.53
CA ASN A 31 -0.59 -7.99 26.03
C ASN A 31 0.29 -8.31 27.24
N VAL A 32 1.44 -7.65 27.33
CA VAL A 32 2.38 -7.81 28.46
C VAL A 32 1.72 -7.41 29.79
N THR A 33 0.69 -6.55 29.76
CA THR A 33 0.02 -5.97 30.93
C THR A 33 -0.95 -6.90 31.66
N GLU A 34 -1.34 -8.05 31.10
CA GLU A 34 -2.29 -8.96 31.78
C GLU A 34 -1.65 -9.83 32.86
N ASN A 35 -0.32 -9.81 32.98
CA ASN A 35 0.39 -10.53 34.04
C ASN A 35 1.19 -9.53 34.88
N ASN A 36 0.82 -9.38 36.16
CA ASN A 36 1.46 -8.54 37.19
C ASN A 36 2.92 -8.92 37.54
N SER A 37 3.69 -9.42 36.59
CA SER A 37 5.15 -9.55 36.70
C SER A 37 5.78 -8.36 36.00
N GLU A 38 6.65 -7.65 36.72
CA GLU A 38 7.47 -6.50 36.32
C GLU A 38 7.76 -6.39 34.80
N PRO A 39 7.84 -5.16 34.25
CA PRO A 39 8.15 -4.96 32.84
C PRO A 39 9.45 -5.69 32.55
N GLN A 40 9.41 -6.75 31.73
CA GLN A 40 10.65 -7.41 31.31
C GLN A 40 11.35 -6.48 30.32
N VAL A 41 12.13 -5.57 30.91
CA VAL A 41 13.05 -4.62 30.31
C VAL A 41 14.23 -5.41 29.73
N ASN A 42 14.06 -5.90 28.51
CA ASN A 42 15.16 -6.02 27.55
C ASN A 42 14.57 -6.21 26.15
N LEU A 43 14.06 -5.10 25.59
CA LEU A 43 13.81 -5.03 24.17
C LEU A 43 15.18 -5.01 23.48
N LYS A 44 15.41 -5.95 22.54
CA LYS A 44 16.56 -5.89 21.64
C LYS A 44 16.62 -4.48 21.03
N PRO A 45 17.80 -3.83 20.95
CA PRO A 45 17.90 -2.52 20.34
C PRO A 45 17.35 -2.56 18.90
N ILE A 46 16.62 -1.52 18.53
CA ILE A 46 15.99 -1.38 17.22
C ILE A 46 16.71 -0.27 16.48
N HIS A 47 17.13 -0.57 15.25
CA HIS A 47 17.60 0.44 14.32
C HIS A 47 16.58 0.61 13.19
N ILE A 48 16.08 1.83 13.00
CA ILE A 48 15.11 2.15 11.95
C ILE A 48 15.75 3.12 10.96
N ARG A 49 15.82 2.70 9.71
CA ARG A 49 16.29 3.50 8.59
C ARG A 49 15.09 4.04 7.82
N PHE A 50 15.08 5.35 7.56
CA PHE A 50 14.10 6.01 6.72
C PHE A 50 14.78 6.47 5.43
N ASN A 51 14.28 6.01 4.29
CA ASN A 51 14.69 6.45 2.97
C ASN A 51 13.53 7.25 2.36
N ASN A 52 13.71 8.57 2.32
CA ASN A 52 12.71 9.51 1.85
C ASN A 52 13.00 9.92 0.41
N ASP A 53 12.07 9.65 -0.48
CA ASP A 53 12.09 10.26 -1.81
C ASP A 53 11.91 11.77 -1.65
N VAL A 54 12.85 12.53 -2.20
CA VAL A 54 12.82 13.99 -2.27
C VAL A 54 12.89 14.46 -3.72
N SER A 55 12.47 13.62 -4.66
CA SER A 55 12.39 13.98 -6.07
C SER A 55 11.49 15.20 -6.31
N SER A 56 11.63 15.84 -7.48
CA SER A 56 10.89 17.06 -7.78
C SER A 56 9.36 16.89 -7.75
N SER A 57 8.83 15.67 -7.98
CA SER A 57 7.39 15.36 -7.87
C SER A 57 6.85 15.53 -6.45
N MET A 58 7.72 15.44 -5.44
CA MET A 58 7.34 15.65 -4.05
C MET A 58 6.96 17.10 -3.73
N ASP A 59 7.29 18.08 -4.59
CA ASP A 59 6.81 19.46 -4.45
C ASP A 59 5.39 19.66 -4.98
N GLU A 60 4.85 18.67 -5.71
CA GLU A 60 3.51 18.76 -6.26
C GLU A 60 2.45 18.68 -5.15
N ARG A 61 1.33 19.36 -5.39
CA ARG A 61 0.17 19.34 -4.49
C ARG A 61 -0.64 18.08 -4.75
N ASN A 62 -1.08 17.43 -3.67
CA ASN A 62 -1.69 16.11 -3.75
C ASN A 62 -3.16 16.13 -4.22
N ASP A 63 -3.80 17.30 -4.26
CA ASP A 63 -5.12 17.47 -4.84
C ASP A 63 -5.23 18.80 -5.60
N HIS A 64 -6.19 18.88 -6.52
CA HIS A 64 -6.51 20.14 -7.21
C HIS A 64 -7.13 21.20 -6.27
N LYS A 65 -7.15 20.98 -4.94
CA LYS A 65 -7.70 21.96 -4.01
C LYS A 65 -6.66 23.06 -3.79
N ARG A 66 -7.13 24.31 -3.84
CA ARG A 66 -6.26 25.48 -3.65
C ARG A 66 -5.52 25.51 -2.31
N THR A 67 -6.03 24.81 -1.29
CA THR A 67 -5.54 24.82 0.09
C THR A 67 -4.62 23.66 0.45
N SER A 68 -4.35 22.71 -0.45
CA SER A 68 -3.44 21.60 -0.11
C SER A 68 -1.98 22.02 -0.15
N HIS A 69 -1.24 21.48 0.82
CA HIS A 69 0.21 21.54 0.85
C HIS A 69 0.83 20.48 -0.09
N SER A 70 2.12 20.64 -0.37
CA SER A 70 2.89 19.69 -1.18
C SER A 70 3.08 18.35 -0.48
N LYS A 71 3.39 17.29 -1.24
CA LYS A 71 3.66 15.96 -0.68
C LYS A 71 4.82 16.00 0.34
N ILE A 72 5.87 16.77 0.05
CA ILE A 72 7.03 16.97 0.93
C ILE A 72 6.66 17.65 2.26
N TYR A 73 5.66 18.53 2.28
CA TYR A 73 5.18 19.15 3.52
C TYR A 73 4.63 18.08 4.47
N TYR A 74 3.74 17.22 3.97
CA TYR A 74 3.15 16.16 4.78
C TYR A 74 4.19 15.10 5.21
N LEU A 75 5.19 14.81 4.36
CA LEU A 75 6.33 13.98 4.75
C LEU A 75 7.05 14.58 5.97
N LYS A 76 7.42 15.86 5.92
CA LYS A 76 8.09 16.53 7.03
C LYS A 76 7.27 16.44 8.32
N HIS A 77 5.97 16.74 8.23
CA HIS A 77 5.06 16.63 9.37
C HIS A 77 5.00 15.22 9.95
N ALA A 78 4.88 14.19 9.10
CA ALA A 78 4.89 12.80 9.56
C ALA A 78 6.22 12.43 10.22
N MET A 79 7.36 12.82 9.64
CA MET A 79 8.69 12.57 10.22
C MET A 79 8.87 13.27 11.57
N ILE A 80 8.39 14.51 11.72
CA ILE A 80 8.42 15.23 13.01
C ILE A 80 7.54 14.51 14.03
N GLY A 81 6.34 14.06 13.65
CA GLY A 81 5.47 13.26 14.50
C GLY A 81 6.13 11.95 14.96
N ILE A 82 6.85 11.28 14.06
CA ILE A 82 7.66 10.09 14.40
C ILE A 82 8.75 10.45 15.41
N LEU A 83 9.54 11.51 15.19
CA LEU A 83 10.59 11.92 16.13
C LEU A 83 10.01 12.22 17.52
N ARG A 84 8.90 12.96 17.58
CA ARG A 84 8.19 13.26 18.83
C ARG A 84 7.74 11.97 19.52
N HIS A 85 7.13 11.03 18.79
CA HIS A 85 6.75 9.72 19.34
C HIS A 85 7.96 8.93 19.86
N LEU A 86 9.06 8.86 19.10
CA LEU A 86 10.27 8.14 19.51
C LEU A 86 10.86 8.69 20.82
N VAL A 87 10.81 10.00 21.04
CA VAL A 87 11.20 10.60 22.33
C VAL A 87 10.35 10.07 23.48
N THR A 88 9.03 9.94 23.30
CA THR A 88 8.12 9.46 24.37
C THR A 88 8.44 8.04 24.84
N ILE A 89 9.01 7.20 23.97
CA ILE A 89 9.35 5.81 24.28
C ILE A 89 10.86 5.57 24.45
N SER A 90 11.68 6.64 24.36
CA SER A 90 13.15 6.55 24.37
C SER A 90 13.75 6.07 25.71
N ASP A 91 13.00 6.24 26.80
CA ASP A 91 13.36 5.78 28.15
C ASP A 91 13.11 4.28 28.34
N THR A 92 12.16 3.70 27.60
CA THR A 92 11.76 2.29 27.72
C THR A 92 12.33 1.40 26.61
N THR A 93 12.66 1.99 25.46
CA THR A 93 13.09 1.25 24.27
C THR A 93 14.35 1.88 23.68
N ASN A 94 15.36 1.04 23.40
CA ASN A 94 16.58 1.50 22.74
C ASN A 94 16.38 1.54 21.23
N ILE A 95 15.94 2.69 20.70
CA ILE A 95 15.74 2.90 19.27
C ILE A 95 16.75 3.92 18.74
N THR A 96 17.50 3.55 17.71
CA THR A 96 18.30 4.50 16.92
C THR A 96 17.73 4.63 15.52
N ILE A 97 17.92 5.80 14.92
CA ILE A 97 17.44 6.09 13.57
C ILE A 97 18.55 6.58 12.65
N THR A 98 18.39 6.27 11.37
CA THR A 98 19.13 6.90 10.28
C THR A 98 18.11 7.43 9.27
N ILE A 99 18.31 8.65 8.77
CA ILE A 99 17.42 9.28 7.80
C ILE A 99 18.23 9.66 6.57
N TYR A 100 17.85 9.10 5.44
CA TYR A 100 18.37 9.41 4.12
C TYR A 100 17.29 10.09 3.30
N ASN A 101 17.71 11.10 2.56
CA ASN A 101 16.97 11.60 1.42
C ASN A 101 17.58 11.02 0.15
N PHE A 102 16.75 10.64 -0.81
CA PHE A 102 17.23 10.19 -2.10
C PHE A 102 16.49 10.87 -3.23
N GLU A 103 17.26 11.19 -4.26
CA GLU A 103 16.79 11.67 -5.56
C GLU A 103 17.64 10.97 -6.64
N SER A 104 18.48 11.70 -7.38
CA SER A 104 19.54 11.11 -8.20
C SER A 104 20.71 10.61 -7.34
N ASN A 105 21.02 11.37 -6.28
CA ASN A 105 22.03 11.07 -5.28
C ASN A 105 21.37 10.78 -3.92
N ILE A 106 22.17 10.30 -2.98
CA ILE A 106 21.73 10.04 -1.60
C ILE A 106 22.37 11.08 -0.69
N GLU A 107 21.57 11.67 0.20
CA GLU A 107 22.03 12.58 1.25
C GLU A 107 21.67 12.00 2.61
N GLU A 108 22.67 11.85 3.48
CA GLU A 108 22.45 11.45 4.88
C GLU A 108 22.09 12.67 5.74
N ILE A 109 20.86 12.72 6.23
CA ILE A 109 20.38 13.83 7.07
C ILE A 109 20.67 13.57 8.54
N VAL A 110 20.43 12.34 8.98
CA VAL A 110 20.63 11.88 10.36
C VAL A 110 21.36 10.54 10.33
N SER A 111 22.50 10.46 11.02
CA SER A 111 23.34 9.25 11.04
C SER A 111 23.28 8.56 12.40
N ASN A 112 22.61 7.40 12.47
CA ASN A 112 22.57 6.51 13.64
C ASN A 112 22.40 7.19 15.01
N VAL A 113 21.35 7.99 15.17
CA VAL A 113 21.11 8.76 16.40
C VAL A 113 20.02 8.12 17.23
N LYS A 114 20.22 8.00 18.55
CA LYS A 114 19.12 7.78 19.49
C LYS A 114 18.37 9.10 19.69
N VAL A 115 17.09 9.14 19.35
CA VAL A 115 16.27 10.36 19.53
C VAL A 115 15.99 10.56 21.02
N THR A 116 16.31 11.74 21.54
CA THR A 116 16.12 12.11 22.95
C THR A 116 15.52 13.52 23.05
N LYS A 117 15.08 13.90 24.25
CA LYS A 117 14.60 15.27 24.53
C LYS A 117 15.66 16.32 24.24
N ASP A 118 16.94 15.98 24.36
CA ASP A 118 18.05 16.93 24.20
C ASP A 118 18.43 17.19 22.74
N ASN A 119 18.11 16.27 21.83
CA ASN A 119 18.51 16.37 20.41
C ASN A 119 17.34 16.55 19.44
N ILE A 120 16.09 16.41 19.88
CA ILE A 120 14.92 16.45 19.01
C ILE A 120 14.82 17.75 18.20
N ASP A 121 15.09 18.91 18.81
CA ASP A 121 14.97 20.20 18.12
C ASP A 121 15.96 20.33 16.95
N ILE A 122 17.20 19.86 17.16
CA ILE A 122 18.24 19.81 16.13
C ILE A 122 17.83 18.87 14.99
N LEU A 123 17.20 17.74 15.32
CA LEU A 123 16.71 16.79 14.32
C LEU A 123 15.53 17.36 13.54
N ILE A 124 14.59 18.04 14.20
CA ILE A 124 13.46 18.73 13.55
C ILE A 124 13.97 19.81 12.60
N GLU A 125 14.97 20.60 13.01
CA GLU A 125 15.56 21.63 12.15
C GLU A 125 16.14 21.02 10.86
N LYS A 126 16.81 19.86 10.96
CA LYS A 126 17.30 19.12 9.79
C LYS A 126 16.17 18.66 8.88
N ILE A 127 15.07 18.13 9.42
CA ILE A 127 13.89 17.73 8.64
C ILE A 127 13.23 18.92 7.94
N ASN A 128 13.14 20.07 8.60
CA ASN A 128 12.54 21.27 8.02
C ASN A 128 13.33 21.81 6.82
N LYS A 129 14.66 21.56 6.78
CA LYS A 129 15.55 21.95 5.68
C LYS A 129 15.44 21.08 4.44
N ILE A 130 14.75 19.94 4.49
CA ILE A 130 14.58 19.06 3.32
C ILE A 130 13.89 19.83 2.19
N GLN A 131 14.40 19.74 0.97
CA GLN A 131 13.81 20.37 -0.21
C GLN A 131 13.66 19.33 -1.33
N PRO A 132 12.58 19.39 -2.11
CA PRO A 132 12.41 18.53 -3.27
C PRO A 132 13.35 18.97 -4.41
N SER A 133 13.99 18.03 -5.08
CA SER A 133 14.85 18.26 -6.24
C SER A 133 15.07 17.00 -7.07
N GLY A 134 15.57 17.16 -8.30
CA GLY A 134 16.11 16.05 -9.08
C GLY A 134 15.10 14.96 -9.47
N CYS A 135 15.65 13.76 -9.67
CA CYS A 135 14.97 12.56 -10.18
C CYS A 135 14.81 11.50 -9.08
N THR A 136 14.42 10.28 -9.42
CA THR A 136 14.17 9.16 -8.49
C THR A 136 15.05 7.97 -8.87
N ASN A 137 16.04 7.62 -8.03
CA ASN A 137 17.00 6.53 -8.26
C ASN A 137 16.95 5.45 -7.16
N PHE A 138 16.17 4.40 -7.42
CA PHE A 138 16.00 3.29 -6.47
C PHE A 138 17.25 2.42 -6.35
N GLU A 139 17.95 2.17 -7.45
CA GLU A 139 19.17 1.35 -7.46
C GLU A 139 20.18 1.84 -6.43
N ASN A 140 20.41 3.15 -6.42
CA ASN A 140 21.37 3.79 -5.52
C ASN A 140 20.96 3.60 -4.06
N ILE A 141 19.73 4.00 -3.70
CA ILE A 141 19.26 3.96 -2.30
C ILE A 141 19.12 2.53 -1.77
N MET A 142 18.67 1.59 -2.60
CA MET A 142 18.53 0.19 -2.21
C MET A 142 19.91 -0.48 -2.03
N SER A 143 20.85 -0.23 -2.94
CA SER A 143 22.23 -0.74 -2.80
C SER A 143 22.93 -0.19 -1.57
N ASN A 144 22.75 1.10 -1.28
CA ASN A 144 23.28 1.72 -0.08
C ASN A 144 22.67 1.11 1.19
N SER A 145 21.34 0.94 1.22
CA SER A 145 20.61 0.32 2.34
C SER A 145 21.07 -1.12 2.57
N PHE A 146 21.20 -1.92 1.51
CA PHE A 146 21.69 -3.29 1.58
C PHE A 146 23.09 -3.35 2.22
N ASN A 147 24.03 -2.56 1.71
CA ASN A 147 25.42 -2.58 2.17
C ASN A 147 25.54 -2.15 3.62
N GLU A 148 24.97 -0.99 3.98
CA GLU A 148 25.10 -0.44 5.32
C GLU A 148 24.42 -1.32 6.37
N LEU A 149 23.19 -1.77 6.11
CA LEU A 149 22.47 -2.61 7.06
C LEU A 149 23.12 -4.01 7.17
N SER A 150 23.68 -4.54 6.09
CA SER A 150 24.44 -5.80 6.15
C SER A 150 25.68 -5.67 7.04
N THR A 151 26.42 -4.56 6.94
CA THR A 151 27.55 -4.28 7.85
C THR A 151 27.08 -4.20 9.29
N ARG A 152 26.02 -3.43 9.58
CA ARG A 152 25.51 -3.27 10.94
C ARG A 152 25.01 -4.59 11.55
N ILE A 153 24.32 -5.43 10.76
CA ILE A 153 23.91 -6.76 11.19
C ILE A 153 25.13 -7.61 11.56
N GLY A 154 26.22 -7.51 10.78
CA GLY A 154 27.49 -8.16 11.11
C GLY A 154 28.08 -7.69 12.44
N ASP A 155 28.04 -6.38 12.69
CA ASP A 155 28.59 -5.77 13.91
C ASP A 155 27.72 -6.02 15.15
N ASN A 156 26.39 -5.98 14.98
CA ASN A 156 25.40 -6.12 16.05
C ASN A 156 24.26 -7.06 15.58
N PRO A 157 24.47 -8.38 15.60
CA PRO A 157 23.52 -9.37 15.09
C PRO A 157 22.26 -9.51 15.97
N ASP A 158 22.33 -9.05 17.21
CA ASP A 158 21.23 -9.07 18.16
C ASP A 158 20.31 -7.84 18.07
N HIS A 159 20.54 -6.93 17.13
CA HIS A 159 19.64 -5.79 16.91
C HIS A 159 18.52 -6.16 15.93
N ILE A 160 17.38 -5.48 16.07
CA ILE A 160 16.31 -5.50 15.09
C ILE A 160 16.58 -4.37 14.10
N TYR A 161 16.57 -4.66 12.81
CA TYR A 161 16.76 -3.67 11.75
C TYR A 161 15.47 -3.55 10.93
N ALA A 162 15.08 -2.32 10.65
CA ALA A 162 13.97 -2.00 9.78
C ALA A 162 14.40 -0.94 8.76
N ASP A 163 13.96 -1.10 7.52
CA ASP A 163 14.18 -0.17 6.41
C ASP A 163 12.83 0.26 5.85
N ILE A 164 12.55 1.55 5.92
CA ILE A 164 11.30 2.17 5.48
C ILE A 164 11.62 3.05 4.27
N LEU A 165 11.19 2.63 3.08
CA LEU A 165 11.34 3.38 1.85
C LEU A 165 10.01 4.01 1.47
N MET A 166 9.99 5.33 1.29
CA MET A 166 8.82 6.06 0.80
C MET A 166 9.13 6.73 -0.54
N THR A 167 8.16 6.70 -1.47
CA THR A 167 8.22 7.36 -2.78
C THR A 167 6.83 7.76 -3.27
N ASP A 168 6.74 8.83 -4.06
CA ASP A 168 5.49 9.24 -4.71
C ASP A 168 5.41 8.89 -6.20
N GLY A 169 6.44 8.28 -6.76
CA GLY A 169 6.63 8.22 -8.20
C GLY A 169 7.30 6.95 -8.73
N ASP A 170 7.63 7.04 -10.01
CA ASP A 170 8.28 5.98 -10.78
C ASP A 170 9.80 6.18 -10.82
N ILE A 171 10.56 5.10 -11.07
CA ILE A 171 12.02 5.21 -11.22
C ILE A 171 12.33 5.98 -12.51
N THR A 172 13.07 7.09 -12.38
CA THR A 172 13.42 7.95 -13.53
C THR A 172 14.91 7.92 -13.86
N VAL A 173 15.76 7.42 -12.95
CA VAL A 173 17.21 7.25 -13.15
C VAL A 173 17.67 5.91 -12.55
N GLY A 174 18.66 5.26 -13.18
CA GLY A 174 19.25 4.01 -12.72
C GLY A 174 18.53 2.76 -13.24
N GLU A 175 18.72 1.64 -12.56
CA GLU A 175 18.06 0.37 -12.88
C GLU A 175 16.54 0.43 -12.69
N THR A 176 15.80 -0.05 -13.68
CA THR A 176 14.33 -0.05 -13.70
C THR A 176 13.74 -1.47 -13.72
N ARG A 177 14.58 -2.50 -13.91
CA ARG A 177 14.15 -3.90 -13.96
C ARG A 177 13.86 -4.42 -12.55
N MET A 178 12.58 -4.73 -12.30
CA MET A 178 12.06 -5.24 -11.03
C MET A 178 12.88 -6.41 -10.46
N GLU A 179 13.26 -7.36 -11.32
CA GLU A 179 13.98 -8.58 -10.89
C GLU A 179 15.40 -8.31 -10.39
N ILE A 180 16.03 -7.22 -10.80
CA ILE A 180 17.36 -6.82 -10.31
C ILE A 180 17.22 -6.03 -9.02
N LEU A 181 16.28 -5.08 -8.98
CA LEU A 181 16.01 -4.28 -7.78
C LEU A 181 15.60 -5.16 -6.59
N LYS A 182 14.81 -6.22 -6.82
CA LYS A 182 14.46 -7.20 -5.77
C LYS A 182 15.68 -7.87 -5.14
N GLN A 183 16.76 -8.09 -5.90
CA GLN A 183 17.99 -8.70 -5.37
C GLN A 183 18.76 -7.74 -4.44
N MET A 184 18.46 -6.44 -4.50
CA MET A 184 19.04 -5.42 -3.63
C MET A 184 18.26 -5.26 -2.32
N ILE A 185 17.18 -6.02 -2.10
CA ILE A 185 16.40 -5.99 -0.86
C ILE A 185 17.02 -6.98 0.13
N ASN A 186 17.37 -6.50 1.32
CA ASN A 186 17.88 -7.36 2.37
C ASN A 186 16.72 -8.12 3.04
N SER A 187 16.67 -9.44 2.87
CA SER A 187 15.60 -10.28 3.43
C SER A 187 15.75 -10.58 4.93
N ASN A 188 16.88 -10.20 5.55
CA ASN A 188 17.14 -10.42 6.97
C ASN A 188 16.58 -9.32 7.89
N ILE A 189 16.02 -8.25 7.31
CA ILE A 189 15.48 -7.10 8.02
C ILE A 189 13.99 -6.94 7.75
N ILE A 190 13.33 -6.04 8.48
CA ILE A 190 11.95 -5.64 8.19
C ILE A 190 12.00 -4.60 7.06
N ASN A 191 11.30 -4.84 5.95
CA ASN A 191 11.23 -3.89 4.84
C ASN A 191 9.80 -3.35 4.71
N ALA A 192 9.63 -2.04 4.75
CA ALA A 192 8.36 -1.37 4.54
C ALA A 192 8.46 -0.41 3.36
N PHE A 193 7.65 -0.66 2.33
CA PHE A 193 7.55 0.17 1.13
C PHE A 193 6.26 0.98 1.19
N ILE A 194 6.38 2.30 1.23
CA ILE A 194 5.25 3.21 1.34
C ILE A 194 5.17 3.99 0.02
N GLY A 195 4.09 3.79 -0.71
CA GLY A 195 3.81 4.60 -1.89
C GLY A 195 2.86 5.74 -1.57
N TYR A 196 3.19 6.94 -2.06
CA TYR A 196 2.62 8.20 -1.63
C TYR A 196 1.85 8.88 -2.77
N GLY A 197 0.58 9.18 -2.57
CA GLY A 197 -0.28 9.78 -3.59
C GLY A 197 -0.63 8.82 -4.74
N TYR A 198 -1.15 9.39 -5.82
CA TYR A 198 -1.76 8.64 -6.93
C TYR A 198 -0.76 8.19 -8.02
N ASP A 199 0.41 8.82 -8.08
CA ASP A 199 1.42 8.64 -9.14
C ASP A 199 2.46 7.57 -8.82
N GLN A 200 2.33 6.93 -7.65
CA GLN A 200 3.23 5.88 -7.20
C GLN A 200 3.21 4.66 -8.14
N ASN A 201 4.35 3.99 -8.28
CA ASN A 201 4.37 2.69 -8.96
C ASN A 201 3.95 1.55 -8.03
N ALA A 202 2.65 1.37 -7.85
CA ALA A 202 2.09 0.31 -7.02
C ALA A 202 2.45 -1.11 -7.49
N VAL A 203 2.67 -1.33 -8.80
CA VAL A 203 3.12 -2.65 -9.32
C VAL A 203 4.51 -2.96 -8.77
N LEU A 204 5.43 -2.01 -8.89
CA LEU A 204 6.81 -2.13 -8.44
C LEU A 204 6.89 -2.33 -6.92
N LEU A 205 6.27 -1.45 -6.15
CA LEU A 205 6.33 -1.49 -4.67
C LEU A 205 5.66 -2.74 -4.11
N ASN A 206 4.52 -3.15 -4.67
CA ASN A 206 3.89 -4.42 -4.31
C ASN A 206 4.81 -5.61 -4.64
N SER A 207 5.53 -5.57 -5.77
CA SER A 207 6.48 -6.63 -6.11
C SER A 207 7.64 -6.75 -5.11
N PHE A 208 8.06 -5.65 -4.48
CA PHE A 208 9.08 -5.65 -3.43
C PHE A 208 8.57 -6.23 -2.11
N SER A 209 7.31 -5.98 -1.77
CA SER A 209 6.69 -6.54 -0.56
C SER A 209 6.56 -8.07 -0.55
N LYS A 210 6.73 -8.72 -1.71
CA LYS A 210 6.75 -10.20 -1.81
C LYS A 210 8.06 -10.81 -1.33
N VAL A 211 9.10 -10.01 -1.12
CA VAL A 211 10.33 -10.47 -0.44
C VAL A 211 10.00 -10.78 1.03
N VAL A 212 10.73 -11.71 1.63
CA VAL A 212 10.57 -12.09 3.05
C VAL A 212 10.69 -10.85 3.94
N ASN A 213 9.76 -10.71 4.90
CA ASN A 213 9.62 -9.55 5.79
C ASN A 213 9.35 -8.21 5.04
N GLY A 214 8.87 -8.28 3.80
CA GLY A 214 8.44 -7.13 3.02
C GLY A 214 6.96 -6.80 3.24
N SER A 215 6.65 -5.51 3.24
CA SER A 215 5.28 -4.98 3.30
C SER A 215 5.14 -3.78 2.37
N TYR A 216 3.98 -3.65 1.73
CA TYR A 216 3.64 -2.49 0.91
C TYR A 216 2.42 -1.77 1.50
N THR A 217 2.47 -0.45 1.59
CA THR A 217 1.34 0.39 2.00
C THR A 217 1.16 1.56 1.05
N CYS A 218 -0.09 1.89 0.74
CA CYS A 218 -0.45 3.05 -0.06
C CYS A 218 -1.00 4.16 0.84
N ILE A 219 -0.53 5.40 0.63
CA ILE A 219 -1.11 6.63 1.19
C ILE A 219 -1.80 7.35 0.03
N ASP A 220 -3.09 7.11 -0.14
CA ASP A 220 -3.95 7.79 -1.11
C ASP A 220 -4.33 9.21 -0.65
N ASN A 221 -4.46 9.42 0.66
CA ASN A 221 -4.67 10.73 1.25
C ASN A 221 -3.48 11.12 2.14
N VAL A 222 -2.73 12.12 1.69
CA VAL A 222 -1.50 12.61 2.34
C VAL A 222 -1.72 13.16 3.74
N GLU A 223 -2.91 13.69 4.05
CA GLU A 223 -3.24 14.16 5.39
C GLU A 223 -3.35 12.99 6.39
N LYS A 224 -3.62 11.78 5.87
CA LYS A 224 -3.65 10.53 6.66
C LYS A 224 -2.30 9.82 6.69
N GLY A 225 -1.25 10.36 6.05
CA GLY A 225 0.06 9.72 5.96
C GLY A 225 0.66 9.39 7.33
N ALA A 226 0.49 10.27 8.32
CA ALA A 226 0.96 10.05 9.69
C ALA A 226 0.36 8.78 10.34
N LEU A 227 -0.89 8.44 10.02
CA LEU A 227 -1.55 7.22 10.51
C LEU A 227 -0.89 5.97 9.93
N VAL A 228 -0.57 5.99 8.63
CA VAL A 228 0.15 4.89 7.96
C VAL A 228 1.54 4.69 8.56
N TYR A 229 2.28 5.77 8.76
CA TYR A 229 3.58 5.72 9.42
C TYR A 229 3.50 5.16 10.85
N GLY A 230 2.50 5.59 11.62
CA GLY A 230 2.28 5.08 12.97
C GLY A 230 1.95 3.58 12.99
N GLU A 231 1.18 3.08 12.02
CA GLU A 231 0.91 1.64 11.90
C GLU A 231 2.18 0.85 11.57
N VAL A 232 2.97 1.30 10.58
CA VAL A 232 4.26 0.67 10.21
C VAL A 232 5.21 0.67 11.41
N LEU A 233 5.33 1.80 12.10
CA LEU A 233 6.20 1.95 13.26
C LEU A 233 5.78 1.04 14.42
N SER A 234 4.48 0.94 14.70
CA SER A 234 3.97 0.01 15.70
C SER A 234 4.32 -1.43 15.37
N ASN A 235 4.18 -1.84 14.10
CA ASN A 235 4.51 -3.21 13.69
C ASN A 235 6.00 -3.54 13.88
N ILE A 236 6.88 -2.56 13.73
CA ILE A 236 8.32 -2.71 14.00
C ILE A 236 8.59 -2.80 15.50
N ILE A 237 8.09 -1.84 16.29
CA ILE A 237 8.40 -1.70 17.72
C ILE A 237 7.72 -2.80 18.56
N ASN A 238 6.48 -3.13 18.23
CA ASN A 238 5.63 -4.04 19.01
C ASN A 238 5.64 -5.48 18.47
N SER A 239 6.59 -5.82 17.58
CA SER A 239 6.77 -7.19 17.12
C SER A 239 7.07 -8.11 18.31
N ALA A 240 6.25 -9.14 18.50
CA ALA A 240 6.38 -10.15 19.56
C ALA A 240 7.18 -11.36 19.09
N PHE A 241 6.89 -11.82 17.87
CA PHE A 241 7.55 -12.97 17.25
C PHE A 241 7.90 -12.68 15.81
N VAL A 242 9.11 -13.08 15.43
CA VAL A 242 9.68 -12.94 14.09
C VAL A 242 9.98 -14.31 13.50
N LYS A 243 10.23 -14.37 12.18
CA LYS A 243 10.54 -15.61 11.45
C LYS A 243 9.49 -16.70 11.71
N VAL A 244 8.22 -16.30 11.60
CA VAL A 244 7.07 -17.17 11.89
C VAL A 244 6.89 -18.11 10.71
N SER A 245 6.84 -19.41 11.00
CA SER A 245 6.60 -20.46 10.01
C SER A 245 5.44 -21.32 10.47
N ILE A 246 4.49 -21.54 9.58
CA ILE A 246 3.30 -22.35 9.82
C ILE A 246 3.34 -23.52 8.85
N SER A 247 3.39 -24.74 9.39
CA SER A 247 3.30 -25.97 8.62
C SER A 247 2.04 -26.74 9.02
N ILE A 248 1.31 -27.25 8.04
CA ILE A 248 0.07 -28.00 8.25
C ILE A 248 0.19 -29.40 7.63
N GLN A 249 -0.22 -30.41 8.39
CA GLN A 249 -0.34 -31.78 7.93
C GLN A 249 -1.83 -32.12 7.74
N ASN A 250 -2.15 -32.90 6.70
CA ASN A 250 -3.51 -33.28 6.32
C ASN A 250 -4.44 -32.09 6.04
N GLY A 251 -3.88 -30.96 5.60
CA GLY A 251 -4.60 -29.75 5.23
C GLY A 251 -3.68 -28.79 4.49
N LEU A 252 -4.22 -27.64 4.10
CA LEU A 252 -3.48 -26.58 3.45
C LEU A 252 -3.86 -25.23 4.07
N ILE A 253 -2.90 -24.32 4.15
CA ILE A 253 -3.06 -22.94 4.62
C ILE A 253 -2.99 -21.98 3.44
N TYR A 254 -3.83 -20.95 3.45
CA TYR A 254 -3.91 -19.96 2.37
C TYR A 254 -2.80 -18.91 2.50
N ASP A 255 -1.92 -18.87 1.51
CA ASP A 255 -1.00 -17.77 1.27
C ASP A 255 -1.68 -16.74 0.36
N TRP A 256 -2.04 -15.60 0.95
CA TRP A 256 -2.74 -14.52 0.25
C TRP A 256 -1.82 -13.72 -0.69
N LYS A 257 -0.49 -13.73 -0.48
CA LYS A 257 0.47 -13.00 -1.34
C LYS A 257 0.61 -13.68 -2.69
N GLU A 258 0.57 -15.01 -2.68
CA GLU A 258 0.64 -15.88 -3.86
C GLU A 258 -0.72 -16.40 -4.34
N ASN A 259 -1.79 -16.09 -3.61
CA ASN A 259 -3.17 -16.54 -3.82
C ASN A 259 -3.28 -18.07 -4.00
N LYS A 260 -2.65 -18.83 -3.10
CA LYS A 260 -2.58 -20.30 -3.18
C LYS A 260 -2.70 -20.95 -1.80
N PHE A 261 -3.21 -22.17 -1.78
CA PHE A 261 -3.17 -23.03 -0.61
C PHE A 261 -1.90 -23.87 -0.62
N VAL A 262 -1.13 -23.82 0.47
CA VAL A 262 0.18 -24.46 0.64
C VAL A 262 0.23 -25.26 1.95
N ASP A 263 1.17 -26.18 2.10
CA ASP A 263 1.37 -26.96 3.33
C ASP A 263 2.38 -26.31 4.30
N LEU A 264 3.21 -25.40 3.80
CA LEU A 264 4.19 -24.63 4.54
C LEU A 264 4.18 -23.18 4.06
N MET A 265 4.06 -22.24 4.99
CA MET A 265 4.22 -20.81 4.69
C MET A 265 5.10 -20.10 5.71
N ALA A 266 5.81 -19.08 5.24
CA ALA A 266 6.38 -18.05 6.10
C ALA A 266 5.31 -16.97 6.32
N ALA A 267 4.95 -16.73 7.58
CA ALA A 267 4.01 -15.69 7.96
C ALA A 267 4.75 -14.42 8.39
N ASP A 268 4.08 -13.29 8.29
CA ASP A 268 4.59 -12.02 8.78
C ASP A 268 4.74 -12.03 10.32
N ASN A 269 5.45 -11.03 10.84
CA ASN A 269 5.69 -10.89 12.27
C ASN A 269 4.37 -10.82 13.06
N LEU A 270 4.33 -11.49 14.20
CA LEU A 270 3.18 -11.44 15.11
C LEU A 270 3.36 -10.27 16.08
N ILE A 271 2.42 -9.33 16.06
CA ILE A 271 2.46 -8.09 16.86
C ILE A 271 1.82 -8.32 18.22
N LEU A 272 2.32 -7.70 19.30
CA LEU A 272 1.75 -7.82 20.65
C LEU A 272 0.30 -7.29 20.72
N GLY A 273 -0.58 -8.08 21.36
CA GLY A 273 -1.99 -7.71 21.54
C GLY A 273 -2.84 -7.85 20.28
N SER A 274 -2.35 -8.54 19.25
CA SER A 274 -3.04 -8.71 17.97
C SER A 274 -3.58 -10.13 17.80
N VAL A 275 -4.61 -10.23 16.97
CA VAL A 275 -5.13 -11.51 16.48
C VAL A 275 -4.80 -11.58 14.99
N LYS A 276 -4.15 -12.66 14.57
CA LYS A 276 -3.92 -12.97 13.15
C LYS A 276 -4.69 -14.22 12.76
N SER A 277 -5.59 -14.08 11.81
CA SER A 277 -6.38 -15.18 11.27
C SER A 277 -5.83 -15.66 9.93
N PHE A 278 -5.68 -16.97 9.77
CA PHE A 278 -5.26 -17.63 8.54
C PHE A 278 -6.35 -18.59 8.08
N HIS A 279 -6.64 -18.61 6.78
CA HIS A 279 -7.62 -19.53 6.22
C HIS A 279 -6.96 -20.87 5.91
N ILE A 280 -7.70 -21.95 6.14
CA ILE A 280 -7.23 -23.29 5.84
C ILE A 280 -8.31 -24.13 5.17
N ILE A 281 -7.89 -25.20 4.50
CA ILE A 281 -8.77 -26.23 3.95
C ILE A 281 -8.23 -27.62 4.25
N SER A 282 -9.13 -28.59 4.40
CA SER A 282 -8.77 -30.00 4.57
C SER A 282 -9.88 -30.92 4.10
N ASP A 283 -9.52 -32.02 3.44
CA ASP A 283 -10.41 -33.15 3.13
C ASP A 283 -10.61 -34.10 4.32
N ASN A 284 -9.68 -34.10 5.27
CA ASN A 284 -9.78 -34.81 6.54
C ASN A 284 -9.52 -33.89 7.75
N PRO A 285 -10.49 -33.03 8.10
CA PRO A 285 -10.41 -32.09 9.22
C PRO A 285 -9.99 -32.75 10.54
N GLU A 286 -10.35 -34.02 10.72
CA GLU A 286 -10.06 -34.76 11.93
C GLU A 286 -8.57 -35.05 12.14
N ALA A 287 -7.82 -35.23 11.05
CA ALA A 287 -6.42 -35.58 11.07
C ALA A 287 -5.47 -34.37 10.96
N VAL A 288 -6.00 -33.14 10.94
CA VAL A 288 -5.18 -31.93 10.76
C VAL A 288 -4.30 -31.68 11.97
N ILE A 289 -3.01 -31.46 11.70
CA ILE A 289 -2.03 -31.07 12.71
C ILE A 289 -1.32 -29.81 12.21
N ILE A 290 -1.34 -28.75 13.01
CA ILE A 290 -0.67 -27.50 12.68
C ILE A 290 0.53 -27.34 13.60
N THR A 291 1.70 -27.05 13.03
CA THR A 291 2.90 -26.70 13.78
C THR A 291 3.29 -25.28 13.45
N ILE A 292 3.46 -24.45 14.48
CA ILE A 292 3.88 -23.07 14.39
C ILE A 292 5.26 -22.97 15.04
N ILE A 293 6.24 -22.47 14.29
CA ILE A 293 7.59 -22.17 14.77
C ILE A 293 7.79 -20.67 14.65
N ALA A 294 8.23 -20.01 15.72
CA ALA A 294 8.52 -18.59 15.70
C ALA A 294 9.67 -18.27 16.66
N ILE A 295 10.35 -17.14 16.45
CA ILE A 295 11.41 -16.67 17.34
C ILE A 295 10.87 -15.48 18.13
N CYS A 296 10.96 -15.52 19.45
CA CYS A 296 10.62 -14.36 20.29
C CYS A 296 11.55 -13.20 19.94
N SER A 297 10.97 -12.07 19.53
CA SER A 297 11.73 -10.88 19.14
C SER A 297 12.58 -10.32 20.29
N ARG A 298 12.17 -10.56 21.53
CA ARG A 298 12.82 -10.02 22.74
C ARG A 298 13.94 -10.91 23.25
N THR A 299 13.68 -12.21 23.37
CA THR A 299 14.63 -13.16 23.97
C THR A 299 15.49 -13.91 22.95
N GLY A 300 15.08 -13.93 21.67
CA GLY A 300 15.67 -14.78 20.64
C GLY A 300 15.32 -16.26 20.78
N GLU A 301 14.48 -16.63 21.76
CA GLU A 301 14.08 -18.02 22.00
C GLU A 301 13.20 -18.52 20.85
N VAL A 302 13.50 -19.73 20.37
CA VAL A 302 12.69 -20.44 19.38
C VAL A 302 11.53 -21.11 20.10
N ILE A 303 10.32 -20.75 19.73
CA ILE A 303 9.09 -21.32 20.27
C ILE A 303 8.46 -22.22 19.20
N LYS A 304 8.07 -23.42 19.61
CA LYS A 304 7.35 -24.37 18.77
C LYS A 304 6.04 -24.74 19.46
N VAL A 305 4.92 -24.51 18.77
CA VAL A 305 3.58 -24.89 19.24
C VAL A 305 2.96 -25.85 18.25
N VAL A 306 2.42 -26.95 18.74
CA VAL A 306 1.67 -27.93 17.95
C VAL A 306 0.21 -27.84 18.37
N VAL A 307 -0.67 -27.67 17.39
CA VAL A 307 -2.11 -27.49 17.58
C VAL A 307 -2.83 -28.69 16.99
N THR A 308 -3.55 -29.40 17.85
CA THR A 308 -4.35 -30.59 17.52
C THR A 308 -5.80 -30.45 17.97
N GLU A 309 -6.06 -29.61 18.97
CA GLU A 309 -7.41 -29.30 19.42
C GLU A 309 -8.10 -28.42 18.39
N LYS A 310 -9.28 -28.85 17.98
CA LYS A 310 -10.10 -28.15 17.00
C LYS A 310 -11.52 -27.97 17.51
N LYS A 311 -12.13 -26.87 17.08
CA LYS A 311 -13.53 -26.55 17.33
C LYS A 311 -14.32 -26.52 16.04
N GLU A 312 -15.62 -26.59 16.17
CA GLU A 312 -16.56 -26.37 15.08
C GLU A 312 -17.33 -25.08 15.38
N GLU A 313 -17.24 -24.08 14.48
CA GLU A 313 -18.01 -22.83 14.57
C GLU A 313 -18.55 -22.39 13.20
N ASP A 314 -19.42 -21.36 13.18
CA ASP A 314 -19.81 -20.68 11.93
C ASP A 314 -18.66 -19.77 11.47
N LEU A 315 -18.18 -20.01 10.25
CA LEU A 315 -17.06 -19.28 9.64
C LEU A 315 -17.49 -18.47 8.40
N THR A 316 -18.78 -18.16 8.28
CA THR A 316 -19.36 -17.43 7.13
C THR A 316 -18.63 -16.11 6.85
N ASN A 317 -18.30 -15.35 7.91
CA ASN A 317 -17.51 -14.12 7.80
C ASN A 317 -16.14 -14.36 7.12
N PHE A 318 -15.40 -15.38 7.55
CA PHE A 318 -14.10 -15.73 6.99
C PHE A 318 -14.20 -16.31 5.58
N ARG A 319 -15.28 -17.02 5.24
CA ARG A 319 -15.55 -17.42 3.84
C ARG A 319 -15.72 -16.22 2.94
N TYR A 320 -16.50 -15.22 3.37
CA TYR A 320 -16.64 -13.98 2.61
C TYR A 320 -15.30 -13.25 2.48
N ARG A 321 -14.52 -13.14 3.55
CA ARG A 321 -13.19 -12.55 3.50
C ARG A 321 -12.26 -13.29 2.52
N HIS A 322 -12.27 -14.62 2.51
CA HIS A 322 -11.49 -15.41 1.55
C HIS A 322 -11.90 -15.12 0.10
N ARG A 323 -13.20 -15.07 -0.18
CA ARG A 323 -13.72 -14.75 -1.53
C ARG A 323 -13.37 -13.33 -1.97
N VAL A 324 -13.41 -12.36 -1.04
CA VAL A 324 -12.94 -11.00 -1.31
C VAL A 324 -11.45 -11.00 -1.64
N LEU A 325 -10.61 -11.66 -0.83
CA LEU A 325 -9.17 -11.75 -1.07
C LEU A 325 -8.82 -12.38 -2.44
N ASP A 326 -9.47 -13.48 -2.80
CA ASP A 326 -9.28 -14.12 -4.12
C ASP A 326 -9.68 -13.18 -5.27
N LEU A 327 -10.83 -12.52 -5.15
CA LEU A 327 -11.31 -11.62 -6.20
C LEU A 327 -10.43 -10.37 -6.34
N LEU A 328 -9.97 -9.79 -5.22
CA LEU A 328 -9.02 -8.68 -5.22
C LEU A 328 -7.70 -9.07 -5.90
N ASP A 329 -7.18 -10.28 -5.62
CA ASP A 329 -5.97 -10.79 -6.27
C ASP A 329 -6.14 -10.92 -7.78
N ARG A 330 -7.25 -11.51 -8.23
CA ARG A 330 -7.55 -11.70 -9.65
C ARG A 330 -7.64 -10.37 -10.39
N ILE A 331 -8.26 -9.37 -9.78
CA ILE A 331 -8.36 -8.01 -10.35
C ILE A 331 -7.01 -7.32 -10.35
N LYS A 332 -6.25 -7.41 -9.26
CA LYS A 332 -4.87 -6.91 -9.21
C LYS A 332 -4.04 -7.52 -10.33
N CYS A 333 -4.00 -8.84 -10.46
CA CYS A 333 -3.25 -9.52 -11.52
C CYS A 333 -3.72 -9.14 -12.93
N PHE A 334 -5.01 -8.84 -13.11
CA PHE A 334 -5.52 -8.29 -14.37
C PHE A 334 -4.97 -6.87 -14.63
N ASN A 335 -5.01 -5.99 -13.63
CA ASN A 335 -4.51 -4.62 -13.74
C ASN A 335 -2.99 -4.56 -13.91
N GLU A 336 -2.22 -5.42 -13.21
CA GLU A 336 -0.77 -5.55 -13.37
C GLU A 336 -0.42 -5.95 -14.81
N LYS A 337 -1.15 -6.91 -15.39
CA LYS A 337 -0.95 -7.31 -16.79
C LYS A 337 -1.26 -6.17 -17.76
N ASP A 338 -2.32 -5.41 -17.50
CA ASP A 338 -2.67 -4.25 -18.32
C ASP A 338 -1.61 -3.14 -18.24
N TYR A 339 -1.13 -2.83 -17.04
CA TYR A 339 -0.04 -1.88 -16.81
C TYR A 339 1.23 -2.31 -17.56
N LEU A 340 1.67 -3.56 -17.38
CA LEU A 340 2.86 -4.09 -18.05
C LEU A 340 2.68 -4.13 -19.57
N PHE A 341 1.51 -4.53 -20.04
CA PHE A 341 1.20 -4.56 -21.46
C PHE A 341 1.25 -3.16 -22.06
N ASN A 342 0.64 -2.16 -21.45
CA ASN A 342 0.66 -0.78 -21.95
C ASN A 342 2.07 -0.16 -21.93
N LYS A 343 2.89 -0.48 -20.92
CA LYS A 343 4.30 -0.06 -20.85
C LYS A 343 5.15 -0.67 -21.98
N VAL A 344 4.96 -1.96 -22.26
CA VAL A 344 5.64 -2.68 -23.37
C VAL A 344 5.09 -2.27 -24.74
N ARG A 345 3.80 -1.96 -24.84
CA ARG A 345 3.16 -1.53 -26.09
C ARG A 345 3.83 -0.27 -26.63
N PHE A 346 4.24 0.66 -25.76
CA PHE A 346 5.01 1.85 -26.15
C PHE A 346 6.31 1.49 -26.89
N SER A 347 6.94 0.34 -26.60
CA SER A 347 8.14 -0.13 -27.32
C SER A 347 7.82 -0.92 -28.60
N PHE A 348 6.64 -1.56 -28.68
CA PHE A 348 6.24 -2.43 -29.80
C PHE A 348 5.41 -1.74 -30.90
N TYR A 349 5.00 -0.48 -30.73
CA TYR A 349 4.25 0.28 -31.74
C TYR A 349 4.96 0.44 -33.09
N LEU A 350 6.20 -0.03 -33.23
CA LEU A 350 6.95 0.01 -34.47
C LEU A 350 6.66 -1.17 -35.42
N ASN A 351 6.23 -2.35 -34.96
CA ASN A 351 6.08 -3.52 -35.84
C ASN A 351 5.14 -4.61 -35.26
N ASP A 352 3.81 -4.56 -35.46
CA ASP A 352 3.04 -5.83 -35.63
C ASP A 352 1.54 -5.70 -35.97
N ASP A 353 1.04 -6.80 -36.55
CA ASP A 353 -0.22 -7.08 -37.24
C ASP A 353 -1.52 -6.66 -36.53
N LYS A 354 -2.52 -6.29 -37.35
CA LYS A 354 -3.81 -5.73 -36.88
C LYS A 354 -4.80 -6.77 -36.34
N GLU A 355 -4.72 -8.02 -36.76
CA GLU A 355 -5.70 -9.07 -36.38
C GLU A 355 -5.50 -9.56 -34.95
N ASP A 356 -4.26 -9.79 -34.51
CA ASP A 356 -3.95 -10.23 -33.14
C ASP A 356 -4.38 -9.19 -32.09
N ARG A 357 -4.29 -7.89 -32.44
CA ARG A 357 -4.76 -6.79 -31.58
C ARG A 357 -6.26 -6.83 -31.34
N LYS A 358 -7.06 -7.15 -32.36
CA LYS A 358 -8.52 -7.19 -32.25
C LYS A 358 -8.96 -8.36 -31.36
N SER A 359 -8.38 -9.53 -31.58
CA SER A 359 -8.64 -10.73 -30.76
C SER A 359 -8.28 -10.51 -29.29
N PHE A 360 -7.11 -9.94 -29.01
CA PHE A 360 -6.68 -9.60 -27.66
C PHE A 360 -7.63 -8.61 -26.97
N ASN A 361 -7.98 -7.51 -27.66
CA ASN A 361 -8.88 -6.49 -27.11
C ASN A 361 -10.27 -7.07 -26.77
N THR A 362 -10.83 -7.94 -27.61
CA THR A 362 -12.11 -8.61 -27.32
C THR A 362 -12.01 -9.45 -26.06
N LYS A 363 -11.00 -10.32 -25.96
CA LYS A 363 -10.78 -11.18 -24.79
C LYS A 363 -10.53 -10.36 -23.51
N TYR A 364 -9.77 -9.27 -23.61
CA TYR A 364 -9.54 -8.35 -22.48
C TYR A 364 -10.85 -7.74 -21.99
N LYS A 365 -11.70 -7.24 -22.90
CA LYS A 365 -13.02 -6.66 -22.55
C LYS A 365 -13.94 -7.69 -21.90
N GLU A 366 -13.96 -8.93 -22.40
CA GLU A 366 -14.75 -10.03 -21.83
C GLU A 366 -14.31 -10.36 -20.39
N ILE A 367 -13.00 -10.50 -20.15
CA ILE A 367 -12.47 -10.78 -18.81
C ILE A 367 -12.77 -9.62 -17.85
N LYS A 368 -12.56 -8.36 -18.29
CA LYS A 368 -12.87 -7.16 -17.49
C LYS A 368 -14.34 -7.13 -17.09
N LYS A 369 -15.25 -7.42 -18.05
CA LYS A 369 -16.69 -7.48 -17.80
C LYS A 369 -17.03 -8.58 -16.79
N SER A 370 -16.52 -9.80 -16.99
CA SER A 370 -16.73 -10.93 -16.08
C SER A 370 -16.31 -10.59 -14.64
N LEU A 371 -15.12 -10.00 -14.46
CA LEU A 371 -14.62 -9.63 -13.12
C LEU A 371 -15.47 -8.51 -12.48
N LYS A 372 -15.96 -7.54 -13.26
CA LYS A 372 -16.91 -6.53 -12.76
C LYS A 372 -18.23 -7.14 -12.31
N ASP A 373 -18.74 -8.11 -13.07
CA ASP A 373 -19.99 -8.80 -12.71
C ASP A 373 -19.82 -9.67 -11.45
N GLU A 374 -18.66 -10.31 -11.29
CA GLU A 374 -18.30 -11.03 -10.06
C GLU A 374 -18.22 -10.11 -8.83
N LEU A 375 -17.60 -8.93 -8.96
CA LEU A 375 -17.57 -7.91 -7.90
C LEU A 375 -18.97 -7.51 -7.46
N ARG A 376 -19.84 -7.16 -8.42
CA ARG A 376 -21.23 -6.76 -8.14
C ARG A 376 -22.01 -7.90 -7.47
N THR A 377 -21.82 -9.12 -7.94
CA THR A 377 -22.51 -10.29 -7.41
C THR A 377 -22.09 -10.56 -5.97
N LEU A 378 -20.79 -10.60 -5.68
CA LEU A 378 -20.28 -10.82 -4.33
C LEU A 378 -20.68 -9.68 -3.38
N PHE A 379 -20.63 -8.42 -3.84
CA PHE A 379 -21.07 -7.27 -3.06
C PHE A 379 -22.56 -7.39 -2.67
N LYS A 380 -23.44 -7.70 -3.64
CA LYS A 380 -24.88 -7.89 -3.39
C LYS A 380 -25.14 -9.05 -2.43
N GLU A 381 -24.38 -10.14 -2.57
CA GLU A 381 -24.48 -11.30 -1.69
C GLU A 381 -24.13 -10.95 -0.23
N ILE A 382 -22.98 -10.32 0.00
CA ILE A 382 -22.55 -9.88 1.33
C ILE A 382 -23.55 -8.87 1.90
N LYS A 383 -23.98 -7.87 1.12
CA LYS A 383 -24.97 -6.87 1.56
C LYS A 383 -26.30 -7.52 1.93
N GLY A 384 -26.78 -8.49 1.14
CA GLY A 384 -27.99 -9.26 1.43
C GLY A 384 -27.86 -10.07 2.72
N PHE A 385 -26.70 -10.70 2.94
CA PHE A 385 -26.39 -11.42 4.18
C PHE A 385 -26.41 -10.50 5.41
N ILE A 386 -25.77 -9.32 5.33
CA ILE A 386 -25.75 -8.31 6.40
C ILE A 386 -27.18 -7.89 6.78
N VAL A 387 -28.00 -7.53 5.79
CA VAL A 387 -29.37 -7.06 6.01
C VAL A 387 -30.23 -8.17 6.62
N SER A 388 -30.12 -9.39 6.10
CA SER A 388 -30.94 -10.53 6.56
C SER A 388 -30.62 -10.96 8.00
N ASN A 389 -29.41 -10.67 8.49
CA ASN A 389 -28.96 -11.00 9.83
C ASN A 389 -28.86 -9.79 10.78
N GLY A 390 -29.28 -8.59 10.36
CA GLY A 390 -29.27 -7.39 11.20
C GLY A 390 -27.88 -6.89 11.58
N MET A 391 -26.86 -7.12 10.74
CA MET A 391 -25.46 -6.80 11.03
C MET A 391 -24.99 -5.49 10.37
N SER A 392 -25.91 -4.55 10.14
CA SER A 392 -25.62 -3.31 9.40
C SER A 392 -24.50 -2.47 9.99
N ASP A 393 -24.19 -2.63 11.28
CA ASP A 393 -23.11 -1.93 11.98
C ASP A 393 -21.83 -2.76 12.19
N ASP A 394 -21.78 -3.98 11.67
CA ASP A 394 -20.61 -4.83 11.80
C ASP A 394 -19.42 -4.30 10.99
N LYS A 395 -18.39 -3.86 11.71
CA LYS A 395 -17.16 -3.27 11.17
C LYS A 395 -16.42 -4.20 10.19
N PHE A 396 -16.49 -5.51 10.41
CA PHE A 396 -15.81 -6.48 9.56
C PHE A 396 -16.48 -6.56 8.19
N TYR A 397 -17.79 -6.69 8.15
CA TYR A 397 -18.53 -6.75 6.89
C TYR A 397 -18.54 -5.43 6.13
N LYS A 398 -18.66 -4.31 6.85
CA LYS A 398 -18.50 -2.96 6.29
C LYS A 398 -17.19 -2.85 5.51
N ARG A 399 -16.09 -3.28 6.13
CA ARG A 399 -14.79 -3.26 5.49
C ARG A 399 -14.71 -4.12 4.23
N LEU A 400 -15.27 -5.34 4.25
CA LEU A 400 -15.31 -6.19 3.05
C LEU A 400 -16.08 -5.54 1.90
N LEU A 401 -17.22 -4.89 2.19
CA LEU A 401 -17.97 -4.13 1.19
C LEU A 401 -17.18 -2.95 0.66
N ASP A 402 -16.48 -2.21 1.51
CA ASP A 402 -15.65 -1.09 1.09
C ASP A 402 -14.52 -1.55 0.14
N ASP A 403 -13.89 -2.69 0.41
CA ASP A 403 -12.82 -3.21 -0.44
C ASP A 403 -13.33 -3.55 -1.85
N LEU A 404 -14.51 -4.19 -1.92
CA LEU A 404 -15.18 -4.50 -3.18
C LEU A 404 -15.62 -3.23 -3.92
N TYR A 405 -16.19 -2.26 -3.21
CA TYR A 405 -16.70 -1.03 -3.80
C TYR A 405 -15.58 -0.16 -4.38
N ILE A 406 -14.53 0.12 -3.59
CA ILE A 406 -13.39 0.92 -4.04
C ILE A 406 -12.68 0.24 -5.21
N THR A 407 -12.51 -1.07 -5.13
CA THR A 407 -11.93 -1.84 -6.24
C THR A 407 -12.82 -1.74 -7.48
N PHE A 408 -14.14 -1.88 -7.35
CA PHE A 408 -15.06 -1.73 -8.48
C PHE A 408 -14.98 -0.34 -9.13
N LEU A 409 -14.99 0.74 -8.34
CA LEU A 409 -14.93 2.12 -8.83
C LEU A 409 -13.65 2.38 -9.63
N THR A 410 -12.53 1.87 -9.13
CA THR A 410 -11.21 2.10 -9.69
C THR A 410 -10.87 1.06 -10.76
N PHE A 411 -11.69 0.02 -10.95
CA PHE A 411 -11.33 -1.08 -11.83
C PHE A 411 -11.30 -0.66 -13.30
N GLY A 412 -10.08 -0.70 -13.85
CA GLY A 412 -9.78 -0.33 -15.22
C GLY A 412 -9.64 1.18 -15.44
N THR A 413 -9.42 1.95 -14.37
CA THR A 413 -8.80 3.28 -14.41
C THR A 413 -7.28 3.15 -14.27
N GLU A 414 -6.53 4.23 -14.48
CA GLU A 414 -5.07 4.24 -14.32
C GLU A 414 -4.62 3.93 -12.88
N HIS A 415 -5.44 4.26 -11.88
CA HIS A 415 -5.16 3.95 -10.47
C HIS A 415 -5.74 2.61 -10.01
N GLY A 416 -6.40 1.86 -10.89
CA GLY A 416 -7.04 0.59 -10.54
C GLY A 416 -6.08 -0.43 -9.92
N ASN A 417 -4.82 -0.44 -10.37
CA ASN A 417 -3.82 -1.31 -9.77
C ASN A 417 -3.44 -0.88 -8.35
N MET A 418 -3.28 0.43 -8.12
CA MET A 418 -2.93 0.98 -6.81
C MET A 418 -3.94 0.59 -5.75
N TYR A 419 -5.24 0.78 -6.01
CA TYR A 419 -6.28 0.41 -5.06
C TYR A 419 -6.43 -1.10 -4.90
N ALA A 420 -6.40 -1.87 -5.99
CA ALA A 420 -6.49 -3.33 -5.90
C ALA A 420 -5.34 -3.91 -5.03
N CYS A 421 -4.10 -3.47 -5.26
CA CYS A 421 -2.96 -3.82 -4.41
C CYS A 421 -3.18 -3.38 -2.95
N ALA A 422 -3.50 -2.09 -2.73
CA ALA A 422 -3.64 -1.55 -1.37
C ALA A 422 -4.73 -2.26 -0.56
N ARG A 423 -5.89 -2.54 -1.18
CA ARG A 423 -7.00 -3.25 -0.55
C ARG A 423 -6.66 -4.71 -0.26
N GLN A 424 -6.03 -5.40 -1.21
CA GLN A 424 -5.59 -6.78 -1.00
C GLN A 424 -4.55 -6.87 0.13
N CYS A 425 -3.51 -6.02 0.11
CA CYS A 425 -2.49 -5.99 1.15
C CYS A 425 -3.11 -5.67 2.52
N SER A 426 -3.98 -4.66 2.59
CA SER A 426 -4.69 -4.31 3.82
C SER A 426 -5.53 -5.46 4.39
N GLN A 427 -6.25 -6.19 3.53
CA GLN A 427 -7.03 -7.37 3.94
C GLN A 427 -6.19 -8.59 4.29
N GLY A 428 -5.13 -8.85 3.54
CA GLY A 428 -4.22 -9.97 3.77
C GLY A 428 -3.46 -9.81 5.08
N ASP A 429 -2.86 -8.63 5.25
CA ASP A 429 -2.12 -8.26 6.45
C ASP A 429 -3.01 -7.92 7.65
N GLN A 430 -4.33 -7.76 7.47
CA GLN A 430 -5.27 -7.39 8.55
C GLN A 430 -4.88 -6.05 9.17
N ARG A 431 -4.83 -5.01 8.33
CA ARG A 431 -4.37 -3.67 8.71
C ARG A 431 -5.48 -2.74 9.14
N ILE A 432 -5.12 -1.81 10.01
CA ILE A 432 -6.01 -0.73 10.46
C ILE A 432 -6.28 0.21 9.28
N TYR A 433 -5.22 0.71 8.64
CA TYR A 433 -5.35 1.62 7.52
C TYR A 433 -5.76 0.93 6.21
N SER A 434 -6.44 1.67 5.35
CA SER A 434 -6.72 1.31 3.95
C SER A 434 -6.92 2.56 3.11
N ALA A 435 -6.59 2.43 1.83
CA ALA A 435 -6.90 3.44 0.84
C ALA A 435 -8.42 3.46 0.53
N THR A 436 -9.03 4.64 0.67
CA THR A 436 -10.47 4.90 0.46
C THR A 436 -10.76 6.17 -0.33
N ASP A 437 -9.83 7.12 -0.40
CA ASP A 437 -9.94 8.40 -1.09
C ASP A 437 -9.67 8.21 -2.58
N THR A 438 -10.68 7.78 -3.35
CA THR A 438 -10.55 7.59 -4.79
C THR A 438 -10.58 8.93 -5.52
N PRO A 439 -9.79 9.12 -6.60
CA PRO A 439 -9.94 10.29 -7.46
C PRO A 439 -11.37 10.32 -7.98
N ARG A 440 -12.13 11.34 -7.60
CA ARG A 440 -13.49 11.48 -8.11
C ARG A 440 -13.40 11.75 -9.61
N ALA A 441 -14.04 10.91 -10.42
CA ALA A 441 -14.32 11.28 -11.80
C ALA A 441 -14.97 12.68 -11.77
N PRO A 442 -14.48 13.66 -12.57
CA PRO A 442 -15.13 14.95 -12.63
C PRO A 442 -16.59 14.70 -12.96
N ARG A 443 -17.49 15.12 -12.06
CA ARG A 443 -18.92 15.14 -12.35
C ARG A 443 -19.12 16.15 -13.48
N ASN A 444 -19.02 15.68 -14.72
CA ASN A 444 -19.49 16.43 -15.87
C ASN A 444 -20.99 16.61 -15.67
N ARG A 445 -21.36 17.82 -15.22
CA ARG A 445 -22.62 18.41 -15.67
C ARG A 445 -22.52 18.43 -17.21
N ASP A 446 -23.52 17.87 -17.88
CA ASP A 446 -23.70 17.80 -19.34
C ASP A 446 -23.21 16.53 -20.06
N TYR A 447 -23.55 15.33 -19.55
CA TYR A 447 -23.36 14.04 -20.26
C TYR A 447 -24.61 13.49 -20.97
N ASP A 448 -25.47 14.36 -21.51
CA ASP A 448 -26.64 13.91 -22.30
C ASP A 448 -26.43 13.94 -23.82
N ASN A 449 -25.23 14.25 -24.35
CA ASN A 449 -25.03 14.31 -25.81
C ASN A 449 -23.57 14.15 -26.26
N ILE A 450 -22.90 13.06 -25.88
CA ILE A 450 -21.70 12.63 -26.62
C ILE A 450 -21.92 11.19 -27.05
N ASN A 451 -22.20 11.03 -28.35
CA ASN A 451 -21.94 9.78 -29.05
C ASN A 451 -20.46 9.45 -28.83
N ASP A 452 -20.18 8.39 -28.07
CA ASP A 452 -18.85 7.80 -27.97
C ASP A 452 -18.41 7.33 -29.35
N THR A 453 -17.71 8.20 -30.08
CA THR A 453 -16.83 7.78 -31.15
C THR A 453 -15.58 7.19 -30.53
N ASP A 454 -15.25 5.97 -30.97
CA ASP A 454 -13.98 5.29 -30.76
C ASP A 454 -12.79 6.27 -30.71
N ASP A 455 -12.27 6.54 -29.51
CA ASP A 455 -10.94 7.11 -29.34
C ASP A 455 -10.12 6.21 -28.40
N VAL A 456 -9.67 5.11 -28.97
CA VAL A 456 -8.48 4.41 -28.49
C VAL A 456 -7.28 5.24 -28.95
N GLY A 457 -6.95 6.28 -28.19
CA GLY A 457 -5.61 6.88 -28.19
C GLY A 457 -5.55 8.40 -28.28
N ILE A 458 -5.52 9.09 -27.13
CA ILE A 458 -4.85 10.39 -26.95
C ILE A 458 -4.22 10.37 -25.54
N SER A 459 -2.89 10.26 -25.38
CA SER A 459 -1.93 11.36 -25.53
C SER A 459 -2.37 12.64 -24.80
N CYS A 460 -2.33 12.65 -23.46
CA CYS A 460 -2.11 13.89 -22.72
C CYS A 460 -0.65 13.97 -22.25
N PHE A 461 0.28 14.00 -23.20
CA PHE A 461 1.49 14.80 -23.01
C PHE A 461 1.15 16.21 -23.48
N THR A 462 0.74 17.07 -22.55
CA THR A 462 0.92 18.50 -22.77
C THR A 462 2.42 18.75 -22.80
N ASN A 463 2.93 19.18 -23.95
CA ASN A 463 4.25 19.77 -24.11
C ASN A 463 4.45 20.90 -23.07
N LYS A 464 4.98 20.59 -21.89
CA LYS A 464 5.84 21.55 -21.18
C LYS A 464 7.19 21.46 -21.88
N GLN A 465 7.34 22.29 -22.92
CA GLN A 465 8.65 22.59 -23.47
C GLN A 465 9.59 22.92 -22.31
N MET A 466 10.71 22.19 -22.30
CA MET A 466 11.91 22.58 -21.59
C MET A 466 12.26 24.02 -21.97
N LEU A 467 12.17 24.93 -21.00
CA LEU A 467 12.94 26.15 -21.00
C LEU A 467 13.78 26.15 -19.73
N SER A 468 15.02 25.71 -19.92
CA SER A 468 16.14 26.01 -19.04
C SER A 468 16.23 27.53 -18.87
N ARG A 469 16.02 28.01 -17.65
CA ARG A 469 16.45 29.36 -17.26
C ARG A 469 17.82 29.23 -16.61
N VAL A 470 18.86 29.35 -17.43
CA VAL A 470 20.18 29.79 -16.97
C VAL A 470 20.17 31.31 -17.04
N SER A 471 20.38 31.94 -15.89
CA SER A 471 20.58 33.38 -15.76
C SER A 471 22.07 33.71 -15.84
N SER A 472 22.49 34.45 -16.88
CA SER A 472 23.57 35.45 -16.81
C SER A 472 23.57 36.34 -18.07
N LEU A 473 23.64 37.66 -17.84
CA LEU A 473 23.59 38.82 -18.75
C LEU A 473 24.84 38.97 -19.67
N PRO A 474 25.05 40.12 -20.35
CA PRO A 474 24.50 40.51 -21.66
C PRO A 474 25.61 40.79 -22.71
N GLU A 475 25.24 40.98 -23.99
CA GLU A 475 25.71 42.08 -24.88
C GLU A 475 25.28 41.85 -26.35
N GLU A 476 24.71 42.92 -26.92
CA GLU A 476 24.71 43.45 -28.29
C GLU A 476 25.03 42.50 -29.48
N ASP A 477 24.09 42.36 -30.43
CA ASP A 477 24.15 43.08 -31.72
C ASP A 477 23.02 42.68 -32.69
N GLU A 478 22.67 43.63 -33.54
CA GLU A 478 21.63 43.64 -34.57
C GLU A 478 21.74 42.51 -35.61
N CYS A 479 20.60 42.02 -36.13
CA CYS A 479 20.38 41.95 -37.58
C CYS A 479 18.94 41.58 -37.96
N VAL A 480 18.44 42.38 -38.90
CA VAL A 480 17.19 42.29 -39.67
C VAL A 480 17.24 41.11 -40.65
N ILE A 481 16.09 40.52 -41.00
CA ILE A 481 15.68 40.13 -42.38
C ILE A 481 14.21 39.66 -42.36
N ASP A 482 13.39 40.34 -43.17
CA ASP A 482 12.04 39.98 -43.64
C ASP A 482 11.97 38.61 -44.31
N TYR A 483 10.80 37.97 -44.39
CA TYR A 483 10.23 37.54 -45.67
C TYR A 483 8.74 37.17 -45.58
N ASP A 484 8.08 37.55 -46.65
CA ASP A 484 6.68 37.50 -47.05
C ASP A 484 6.09 36.10 -47.33
N GLU A 485 4.75 36.13 -47.42
CA GLU A 485 3.85 35.38 -48.31
C GLU A 485 3.38 33.93 -48.00
N CYS A 486 2.05 33.83 -47.87
CA CYS A 486 1.22 32.62 -47.96
C CYS A 486 1.25 32.01 -49.38
N PRO A 487 0.81 30.73 -49.56
CA PRO A 487 -0.58 30.53 -50.00
C PRO A 487 -1.28 29.23 -49.53
N THR A 488 -2.61 29.29 -49.49
CA THR A 488 -3.62 28.23 -49.29
C THR A 488 -3.86 27.35 -50.55
N PRO A 489 -4.93 26.51 -50.66
CA PRO A 489 -5.18 25.20 -50.04
C PRO A 489 -5.53 24.10 -51.10
N ARG A 490 -5.63 22.81 -50.73
CA ARG A 490 -6.37 21.81 -51.56
C ARG A 490 -7.10 20.71 -50.76
N ASN A 491 -8.34 20.54 -51.20
CA ASN A 491 -9.38 19.56 -50.89
C ASN A 491 -8.95 18.08 -51.04
N ASN A 492 -9.56 17.17 -50.27
CA ASN A 492 -10.34 16.03 -50.81
C ASN A 492 -10.98 15.11 -49.75
N ASN A 493 -12.30 14.96 -49.88
CA ASN A 493 -13.17 13.79 -49.66
C ASN A 493 -12.63 12.56 -48.90
N ARG A 494 -13.39 12.12 -47.87
CA ARG A 494 -13.54 10.69 -47.57
C ARG A 494 -14.91 10.33 -46.99
N GLN A 495 -15.37 9.16 -47.45
CA GLN A 495 -16.70 8.58 -47.37
C GLN A 495 -17.12 8.14 -45.97
N LYS A 496 -18.41 8.30 -45.69
CA LYS A 496 -19.14 7.71 -44.57
C LYS A 496 -19.18 6.18 -44.70
N TYR A 497 -18.78 5.48 -43.64
CA TYR A 497 -19.22 4.12 -43.34
C TYR A 497 -19.89 4.14 -41.97
N SER A 498 -21.17 3.80 -41.95
CA SER A 498 -21.94 3.50 -40.74
C SER A 498 -21.66 2.05 -40.33
N LEU A 499 -21.06 1.84 -39.17
CA LEU A 499 -21.13 0.57 -38.46
C LEU A 499 -21.93 0.77 -37.17
N SER A 500 -22.80 -0.20 -36.93
CA SER A 500 -23.83 -0.30 -35.91
C SER A 500 -23.28 -0.25 -34.48
N ASN A 501 -23.84 0.68 -33.70
CA ASN A 501 -23.79 0.71 -32.24
C ASN A 501 -24.77 -0.34 -31.70
N ASP A 502 -24.24 -1.42 -31.12
CA ASP A 502 -24.99 -2.34 -30.24
C ASP A 502 -24.10 -2.67 -29.03
N LEU A 503 -23.94 -1.70 -28.14
CA LEU A 503 -23.55 -1.95 -26.75
C LEU A 503 -24.41 -1.04 -25.87
N ASP A 504 -25.63 -1.51 -25.63
CA ASP A 504 -26.48 -1.07 -24.53
C ASP A 504 -25.69 -1.27 -23.21
N LEU A 505 -25.12 -0.18 -22.69
CA LEU A 505 -24.80 -0.07 -21.27
C LEU A 505 -26.13 0.16 -20.57
N SER A 506 -26.71 -0.91 -20.02
CA SER A 506 -27.97 -0.81 -19.28
C SER A 506 -27.80 0.14 -18.09
N SER A 507 -28.88 0.86 -17.79
CA SER A 507 -29.09 1.79 -16.67
C SER A 507 -28.95 1.16 -15.27
N ASP A 508 -28.30 0.00 -15.14
CA ASP A 508 -28.15 -0.76 -13.89
C ASP A 508 -26.87 -0.41 -13.12
N ASP A 509 -25.99 0.42 -13.68
CA ASP A 509 -24.76 0.87 -13.02
C ASP A 509 -25.01 1.81 -11.81
N GLU A 510 -26.23 2.31 -11.66
CA GLU A 510 -26.63 3.18 -10.54
C GLU A 510 -26.90 2.42 -9.21
N ASN A 511 -26.84 1.09 -9.17
CA ASN A 511 -27.36 0.30 -8.04
C ASN A 511 -26.34 -0.11 -6.96
N MET A 512 -25.07 0.31 -7.03
CA MET A 512 -24.18 0.25 -5.85
C MET A 512 -24.32 1.52 -5.01
N ASP A 513 -25.57 1.79 -4.61
CA ASP A 513 -25.92 2.94 -3.79
C ASP A 513 -25.36 2.73 -2.37
N PHE A 514 -24.48 3.65 -1.97
CA PHE A 514 -23.73 3.57 -0.72
C PHE A 514 -23.66 4.93 -0.04
N HIS A 515 -24.11 4.98 1.22
CA HIS A 515 -23.72 6.02 2.16
C HIS A 515 -22.27 5.74 2.56
N ALA A 516 -21.37 6.71 2.36
CA ALA A 516 -19.95 6.59 2.65
C ALA A 516 -19.69 5.95 4.02
N ILE A 517 -18.99 4.82 4.05
CA ILE A 517 -18.62 4.14 5.28
C ILE A 517 -17.23 4.63 5.72
N THR A 518 -17.30 5.49 6.73
CA THR A 518 -16.35 5.76 7.82
C THR A 518 -14.88 5.96 7.44
N ASP A 519 -14.46 7.23 7.41
CA ASP A 519 -13.05 7.66 7.30
C ASP A 519 -12.20 7.38 8.55
N ASP A 520 -12.80 6.85 9.62
CA ASP A 520 -12.18 6.76 10.94
C ASP A 520 -11.40 5.44 11.13
N CYS A 521 -10.09 5.56 11.36
CA CYS A 521 -9.21 4.43 11.65
C CYS A 521 -9.60 3.63 12.92
N GLU A 522 -10.41 4.22 13.81
CA GLU A 522 -10.95 3.56 15.02
C GLU A 522 -12.09 2.56 14.73
N GLN A 523 -12.52 2.46 13.46
CA GLN A 523 -13.66 1.64 13.05
C GLN A 523 -13.28 0.35 12.31
N THR A 524 -12.01 -0.02 12.27
CA THR A 524 -11.56 -1.31 11.68
C THR A 524 -11.67 -2.50 12.64
N PRO A 525 -12.05 -3.71 12.16
CA PRO A 525 -12.04 -4.93 12.95
C PRO A 525 -10.62 -5.36 13.38
N TYR A 526 -9.59 -4.75 12.80
CA TYR A 526 -8.18 -5.10 13.06
C TYR A 526 -7.49 -4.17 14.06
N SER A 527 -8.25 -3.26 14.67
CA SER A 527 -7.71 -2.34 15.68
C SER A 527 -7.11 -3.10 16.85
N ASN A 528 -5.92 -2.69 17.26
CA ASN A 528 -5.29 -3.15 18.50
C ASN A 528 -4.76 -1.93 19.25
N PHE A 529 -4.77 -2.01 20.58
CA PHE A 529 -4.49 -0.86 21.45
C PHE A 529 -3.11 -0.24 21.19
N ASN A 530 -2.07 -1.05 21.07
CA ASN A 530 -0.69 -0.57 20.90
C ASN A 530 -0.53 0.18 19.56
N THR A 531 -1.06 -0.38 18.47
CA THR A 531 -1.00 0.25 17.15
C THR A 531 -1.82 1.53 17.11
N THR A 532 -3.04 1.55 17.66
CA THR A 532 -3.85 2.78 17.71
C THR A 532 -3.17 3.87 18.54
N LEU A 533 -2.54 3.52 19.66
CA LEU A 533 -1.77 4.47 20.48
C LEU A 533 -0.60 5.09 19.69
N THR A 534 0.19 4.27 18.99
CA THR A 534 1.29 4.75 18.16
C THR A 534 0.79 5.60 16.99
N MET A 535 -0.27 5.17 16.29
CA MET A 535 -0.90 5.95 15.22
C MET A 535 -1.34 7.32 15.70
N ASN A 536 -2.06 7.38 16.83
CA ASN A 536 -2.52 8.64 17.41
C ASN A 536 -1.33 9.51 17.83
N SER A 537 -0.31 8.95 18.47
CA SER A 537 0.87 9.71 18.89
C SER A 537 1.70 10.27 17.73
N VAL A 538 1.78 9.58 16.60
CA VAL A 538 2.46 10.08 15.39
C VAL A 538 1.60 11.11 14.67
N SER A 539 0.27 10.91 14.67
CA SER A 539 -0.69 11.80 14.02
C SER A 539 -1.04 13.05 14.83
N ASN A 540 -0.78 13.05 16.14
CA ASN A 540 -1.18 14.12 17.04
C ASN A 540 -0.61 15.44 16.53
N ARG A 541 -1.52 16.19 15.92
CA ARG A 541 -1.42 17.61 15.66
C ARG A 541 -1.53 18.27 17.01
N ASP A 542 -0.44 18.29 17.79
CA ASP A 542 -0.26 19.43 18.67
C ASP A 542 -0.22 20.62 17.71
N CYS A 543 -1.37 21.27 17.64
CA CYS A 543 -1.58 22.51 16.93
C CYS A 543 -0.60 23.52 17.52
N ASP A 544 0.59 23.59 16.94
CA ASP A 544 1.31 24.84 16.76
C ASP A 544 0.51 25.70 15.76
N GLU A 545 -0.79 25.92 16.02
CA GLU A 545 -1.49 27.11 15.53
C GLU A 545 -0.82 28.26 16.28
N GLU A 546 0.34 28.69 15.78
CA GLU A 546 0.85 30.01 16.05
C GLU A 546 -0.29 30.98 15.73
N GLU A 547 -0.72 31.69 16.77
CA GLU A 547 -1.43 32.95 16.67
C GLU A 547 -0.66 33.83 15.68
N LEU A 548 -1.03 33.78 14.40
CA LEU A 548 -0.77 34.88 13.48
C LEU A 548 -1.62 36.05 13.97
N GLY A 549 -1.06 36.77 14.94
CA GLY A 549 -1.51 38.08 15.35
C GLY A 549 -1.59 38.97 14.12
N SER A 550 -2.81 39.27 13.71
CA SER A 550 -3.08 40.37 12.80
C SER A 550 -2.91 41.68 13.58
N ASP A 551 -1.67 42.13 13.70
CA ASP A 551 -1.36 43.54 13.89
C ASP A 551 -1.65 44.26 12.57
N ASP A 552 -2.89 44.71 12.39
CA ASP A 552 -3.26 45.73 11.42
C ASP A 552 -4.41 46.54 12.01
N ASP A 553 -4.07 47.48 12.89
CA ASP A 553 -4.90 48.64 13.22
C ASP A 553 -4.05 49.76 13.84
N VAL A 554 -3.08 50.28 13.09
CA VAL A 554 -2.52 51.64 13.30
C VAL A 554 -2.15 52.27 11.95
N LEU A 555 -3.12 52.89 11.28
CA LEU A 555 -3.10 54.32 10.86
C LEU A 555 -4.32 54.70 10.01
#